data_AF-A0A813GQ86-F1
#
_entry.id   AF-A0A813GQ86-F1
#
_cell.length_a   1.000
_cell.length_b   1.000
_cell.length_c   1.000
_cell.angle_alpha   90.00
_cell.angle_beta   90.00
_cell.angle_gamma   90.00
#
_symmetry.space_group_name_H-M   'P 1'
#
loop_
_entity.id
_entity.type
_entity.pdbx_description
1 polymer ?
#
loop_
_entity_poly.entity_id
_entity_poly.type
_entity_poly.pdbx_seq_one_letter_code
_entity_poly.pdbx_strand_id
1 'polypeptide(L)'
;MGVELVAARHGAAEAAKGCAPQDVQDRVQFQCADALKLDLSEVTKVFLNNTTFNAELSEQFALALSAQHAPRLKLLATCVKFPDSALAPSQLRLERVTAVGAGWAPSGWPLFVYRRCGAAGEAAADAQIVVADEAAKQMLERRSAAARCTEAHDSSAEQERALLRNAMLAAAVRGS
;
A
#
# COMPACT_ATOMS: atom_id res chain seq x y z
N MET A 1 -7.53 9.00 10.97
CA MET A 1 -8.52 9.52 10.01
C MET A 1 -8.50 8.66 8.76
N GLY A 2 -9.65 8.30 8.20
CA GLY A 2 -9.77 7.66 6.89
C GLY A 2 -10.55 8.55 5.93
N VAL A 3 -10.15 8.58 4.68
CA VAL A 3 -10.71 9.46 3.64
C VAL A 3 -11.11 8.59 2.46
N GLU A 4 -12.33 8.75 1.98
CA GLU A 4 -12.86 8.03 0.83
C GLU A 4 -13.72 8.99 -0.01
N LEU A 5 -13.49 9.00 -1.32
CA LEU A 5 -14.20 9.88 -2.24
C LEU A 5 -15.57 9.33 -2.61
N VAL A 6 -15.69 8.00 -2.68
CA VAL A 6 -16.92 7.31 -3.09
C VAL A 6 -17.88 7.19 -1.91
N ALA A 7 -18.96 7.95 -1.93
CA ALA A 7 -19.95 8.02 -0.85
C ALA A 7 -20.45 6.65 -0.37
N ALA A 8 -20.69 5.70 -1.28
CA ALA A 8 -21.13 4.34 -0.92
C ALA A 8 -20.09 3.59 -0.08
N ARG A 9 -18.80 3.72 -0.41
CA ARG A 9 -17.70 3.09 0.34
C ARG A 9 -17.48 3.78 1.68
N HIS A 10 -17.63 5.12 1.72
CA HIS A 10 -17.60 5.87 2.97
C HIS A 10 -18.73 5.43 3.92
N GLY A 11 -19.96 5.27 3.41
CA GLY A 11 -21.09 4.78 4.21
C GLY A 11 -20.84 3.37 4.78
N ALA A 12 -20.20 2.48 4.02
CA ALA A 12 -19.79 1.17 4.51
C ALA A 12 -18.71 1.27 5.60
N ALA A 13 -17.77 2.22 5.49
CA ALA A 13 -16.75 2.47 6.51
C ALA A 13 -17.35 3.00 7.82
N GLU A 14 -18.33 3.91 7.75
CA GLU A 14 -19.05 4.41 8.93
C GLU A 14 -19.89 3.31 9.59
N ALA A 15 -20.57 2.47 8.80
CA ALA A 15 -21.28 1.31 9.32
C ALA A 15 -20.31 0.33 10.03
N ALA A 16 -19.14 0.08 9.43
CA ALA A 16 -18.10 -0.75 10.05
C ALA A 16 -17.56 -0.13 11.34
N LYS A 17 -17.42 1.21 11.41
CA LYS A 17 -17.08 1.92 12.65
C LYS A 17 -18.10 1.64 13.75
N GLY A 18 -19.39 1.72 13.44
CA GLY A 18 -20.47 1.48 14.41
C GLY A 18 -20.46 0.07 15.01
N CYS A 19 -19.87 -0.90 14.30
CA CYS A 19 -19.69 -2.28 14.77
C CYS A 19 -18.35 -2.51 15.51
N ALA A 20 -17.44 -1.54 15.53
CA ALA A 20 -16.13 -1.68 16.15
C ALA A 20 -16.18 -1.46 17.68
N PRO A 21 -15.19 -1.93 18.45
CA PRO A 21 -15.06 -1.58 19.87
C PRO A 21 -15.05 -0.07 20.13
N GLN A 22 -15.61 0.38 21.25
CA GLN A 22 -15.79 1.81 21.55
C GLN A 22 -14.49 2.60 21.51
N ASP A 23 -13.38 2.03 22.01
CA ASP A 23 -12.06 2.67 21.99
C ASP A 23 -11.56 2.95 20.56
N VAL A 24 -11.96 2.11 19.59
CA VAL A 24 -11.69 2.34 18.16
C VAL A 24 -12.60 3.44 17.62
N GLN A 25 -13.89 3.40 17.98
CA GLN A 25 -14.86 4.42 17.53
C GLN A 25 -14.42 5.84 17.95
N ASP A 26 -13.92 5.99 19.16
CA ASP A 26 -13.50 7.27 19.73
C ASP A 26 -12.23 7.83 19.08
N ARG A 27 -11.39 6.95 18.52
CA ARG A 27 -10.09 7.31 17.91
C ARG A 27 -10.16 7.49 16.39
N VAL A 28 -11.20 6.97 15.75
CA VAL A 28 -11.31 6.94 14.29
C VAL A 28 -12.29 7.99 13.80
N GLN A 29 -11.85 8.79 12.85
CA GLN A 29 -12.67 9.73 12.12
C GLN A 29 -12.65 9.37 10.64
N PHE A 30 -13.81 9.42 9.99
CA PHE A 30 -13.93 9.23 8.56
C PHE A 30 -14.45 10.49 7.90
N GLN A 31 -14.01 10.72 6.67
CA GLN A 31 -14.42 11.87 5.88
C GLN A 31 -14.70 11.43 4.45
N CYS A 32 -15.87 11.80 3.93
CA CYS A 32 -16.20 11.64 2.51
C CYS A 32 -15.61 12.82 1.74
N ALA A 33 -14.40 12.69 1.21
CA ALA A 33 -13.70 13.77 0.55
C ALA A 33 -12.67 13.28 -0.47
N ASP A 34 -12.23 14.20 -1.32
CA ASP A 34 -11.08 14.02 -2.17
C ASP A 34 -9.80 14.20 -1.35
N ALA A 35 -9.07 13.11 -1.13
CA ALA A 35 -7.84 13.11 -0.35
C ALA A 35 -6.74 14.01 -0.94
N LEU A 36 -6.74 14.26 -2.25
CA LEU A 36 -5.76 15.15 -2.90
C LEU A 36 -5.99 16.63 -2.59
N LYS A 37 -7.16 16.98 -2.03
CA LYS A 37 -7.54 18.35 -1.68
C LYS A 37 -7.49 18.64 -0.18
N LEU A 38 -7.07 17.67 0.62
CA LEU A 38 -6.97 17.84 2.07
C LEU A 38 -5.64 18.51 2.46
N ASP A 39 -5.66 19.21 3.58
CA ASP A 39 -4.43 19.61 4.25
C ASP A 39 -3.79 18.40 4.93
N LEU A 40 -2.58 18.05 4.50
CA LEU A 40 -1.81 16.90 5.00
C LEU A 40 -0.63 17.33 5.89
N SER A 41 -0.56 18.61 6.28
CA SER A 41 0.54 19.20 7.04
C SER A 41 0.89 18.45 8.33
N GLU A 42 -0.13 17.96 9.04
CA GLU A 42 0.02 17.27 10.32
C GLU A 42 0.10 15.74 10.19
N VAL A 43 -0.03 15.19 8.99
CA VAL A 43 -0.06 13.75 8.76
C VAL A 43 1.34 13.14 8.93
N THR A 44 1.46 12.14 9.79
CA THR A 44 2.75 11.47 10.09
C THR A 44 2.88 10.09 9.48
N LYS A 45 1.75 9.40 9.23
CA LYS A 45 1.71 8.06 8.64
C LYS A 45 0.52 7.96 7.71
N VAL A 46 0.71 7.35 6.54
CA VAL A 46 -0.36 7.12 5.56
C VAL A 46 -0.39 5.65 5.18
N PHE A 47 -1.60 5.12 5.08
CA PHE A 47 -1.89 3.90 4.36
C PHE A 47 -2.73 4.27 3.13
N LEU A 48 -2.28 3.90 1.95
CA LEU A 48 -2.96 4.17 0.69
C LEU A 48 -3.25 2.86 -0.03
N ASN A 49 -4.53 2.50 -0.12
CA ASN A 49 -4.94 1.36 -0.93
C ASN A 49 -5.01 1.75 -2.41
N ASN A 50 -3.85 1.73 -3.08
CA ASN A 50 -3.69 2.08 -4.49
C ASN A 50 -3.84 0.88 -5.46
N THR A 51 -4.50 -0.20 -5.03
CA THR A 51 -4.63 -1.45 -5.81
C THR A 51 -5.19 -1.25 -7.22
N THR A 52 -6.06 -0.26 -7.39
CA THR A 52 -6.76 0.01 -8.66
C THR A 52 -6.40 1.36 -9.27
N PHE A 53 -5.38 2.03 -8.72
CA PHE A 53 -4.97 3.34 -9.23
C PHE A 53 -4.17 3.17 -10.51
N ASN A 54 -4.41 4.04 -11.48
CA ASN A 54 -3.52 4.16 -12.63
C ASN A 54 -2.21 4.89 -12.21
N ALA A 55 -1.26 4.96 -13.14
CA ALA A 55 0.03 5.60 -12.89
C ALA A 55 -0.13 7.10 -12.56
N GLU A 56 -0.97 7.81 -13.31
CA GLU A 56 -1.21 9.25 -13.12
C GLU A 56 -1.76 9.57 -11.72
N LEU A 57 -2.78 8.84 -11.26
CA LEU A 57 -3.34 9.03 -9.92
C LEU A 57 -2.31 8.69 -8.84
N SER A 58 -1.48 7.68 -9.07
CA SER A 58 -0.39 7.33 -8.15
C SER A 58 0.64 8.47 -8.06
N GLU A 59 1.00 9.10 -9.17
CA GLU A 59 1.90 10.25 -9.19
C GLU A 59 1.29 11.48 -8.50
N GLN A 60 0.00 11.76 -8.70
CA GLN A 60 -0.70 12.84 -7.99
C GLN A 60 -0.69 12.63 -6.47
N PHE A 61 -0.91 11.40 -6.00
CA PHE A 61 -0.80 11.08 -4.57
C PHE A 61 0.63 11.22 -4.05
N ALA A 62 1.64 10.80 -4.81
CA ALA A 62 3.03 10.99 -4.40
C ALA A 62 3.38 12.49 -4.27
N LEU A 63 2.87 13.33 -5.17
CA LEU A 63 3.02 14.79 -5.08
C LEU A 63 2.30 15.38 -3.85
N ALA A 64 1.04 15.00 -3.62
CA ALA A 64 0.28 15.43 -2.44
C ALA A 64 0.95 14.99 -1.12
N LEU A 65 1.68 13.87 -1.16
CA LEU A 65 2.46 13.35 -0.04
C LEU A 65 3.91 13.82 -0.08
N SER A 66 4.30 14.80 -0.89
CA SER A 66 5.66 15.33 -0.91
C SER A 66 6.00 16.10 0.38
N ALA A 67 7.28 16.42 0.59
CA ALA A 67 7.72 17.16 1.78
C ALA A 67 7.11 18.56 1.87
N GLN A 68 6.68 19.15 0.75
CA GLN A 68 6.04 20.46 0.71
C GLN A 68 4.60 20.39 1.25
N HIS A 69 3.84 19.35 0.90
CA HIS A 69 2.41 19.24 1.21
C HIS A 69 2.13 18.39 2.47
N ALA A 70 3.02 17.44 2.77
CA ALA A 70 2.97 16.59 3.96
C ALA A 70 4.32 16.59 4.70
N PRO A 71 4.78 17.74 5.22
CA PRO A 71 6.11 17.91 5.84
C PRO A 71 6.37 16.98 7.03
N ARG A 72 5.32 16.57 7.75
CA ARG A 72 5.46 15.68 8.91
C ARG A 72 5.37 14.20 8.56
N LEU A 73 5.15 13.84 7.29
CA LEU A 73 5.00 12.46 6.87
C LEU A 73 6.31 11.72 7.08
N LYS A 74 6.26 10.63 7.85
CA LYS A 74 7.40 9.76 8.14
C LYS A 74 7.31 8.43 7.39
N LEU A 75 6.10 7.88 7.29
CA LEU A 75 5.86 6.55 6.73
C LEU A 75 4.66 6.54 5.80
N LEU A 76 4.79 5.81 4.69
CA LEU A 76 3.73 5.55 3.74
C LEU A 76 3.69 4.06 3.42
N ALA A 77 2.53 3.43 3.57
CA ALA A 77 2.30 2.05 3.17
C ALA A 77 1.33 2.00 1.99
N THR A 78 1.64 1.20 0.98
CA THR A 78 0.81 1.03 -0.22
C THR A 78 0.62 -0.43 -0.58
N CYS A 79 -0.47 -0.74 -1.29
CA CYS A 79 -0.80 -2.07 -1.77
C CYS A 79 -0.06 -2.46 -3.06
N VAL A 80 0.32 -1.45 -3.85
CA VAL A 80 1.04 -1.59 -5.12
C VAL A 80 2.24 -0.65 -5.07
N LYS A 81 3.39 -1.10 -5.57
CA LYS A 81 4.60 -0.28 -5.63
C LYS A 81 4.32 1.03 -6.36
N PHE A 82 4.65 2.16 -5.74
CA PHE A 82 4.65 3.45 -6.43
C PHE A 82 5.63 3.45 -7.62
N PRO A 83 5.32 4.18 -8.71
CA PRO A 83 6.27 4.39 -9.80
C PRO A 83 7.56 5.02 -9.26
N ASP A 84 8.71 4.53 -9.73
CA ASP A 84 10.01 5.06 -9.29
C ASP A 84 10.16 6.56 -9.65
N SER A 85 9.51 7.02 -10.73
CA SER A 85 9.39 8.44 -11.12
C SER A 85 8.77 9.31 -10.03
N ALA A 86 7.89 8.75 -9.22
CA ALA A 86 7.12 9.45 -8.20
C ALA A 86 7.86 9.53 -6.85
N LEU A 87 8.85 8.66 -6.62
CA LEU A 87 9.53 8.51 -5.32
C LEU A 87 10.52 9.62 -5.01
N ALA A 88 11.35 10.00 -5.98
CA ALA A 88 12.38 11.02 -5.78
C ALA A 88 11.78 12.42 -5.50
N PRO A 89 10.81 12.93 -6.29
CA PRO A 89 10.17 14.22 -6.01
C PRO A 89 9.42 14.23 -4.67
N SER A 90 8.84 13.08 -4.32
CA SER A 90 8.16 12.91 -3.04
C SER A 90 9.11 12.62 -1.89
N GLN A 91 10.43 12.62 -2.05
CA GLN A 91 11.44 12.29 -1.01
C GLN A 91 11.07 11.02 -0.19
N LEU A 92 10.43 10.07 -0.85
CA LEU A 92 10.04 8.80 -0.27
C LEU A 92 10.98 7.72 -0.80
N ARG A 93 11.40 6.85 0.10
CA ARG A 93 12.32 5.76 -0.20
C ARG A 93 11.67 4.47 0.25
N LEU A 94 11.60 3.49 -0.63
CA LEU A 94 11.08 2.16 -0.28
C LEU A 94 12.01 1.57 0.78
N GLU A 95 11.50 1.30 1.97
CA GLU A 95 12.28 0.78 3.10
C GLU A 95 12.20 -0.74 3.17
N ARG A 96 11.00 -1.28 3.00
CA ARG A 96 10.74 -2.72 3.09
C ARG A 96 9.48 -3.11 2.33
N VAL A 97 9.39 -4.39 2.00
CA VAL A 97 8.16 -5.02 1.52
C VAL A 97 7.72 -6.05 2.54
N THR A 98 6.47 -5.95 2.98
CA THR A 98 5.85 -6.86 3.95
C THR A 98 4.53 -7.40 3.41
N ALA A 99 3.82 -8.20 4.20
CA ALA A 99 2.48 -8.66 3.88
C ALA A 99 1.56 -8.54 5.08
N VAL A 100 0.30 -8.22 4.83
CA VAL A 100 -0.77 -8.28 5.82
C VAL A 100 -1.68 -9.47 5.54
N GLY A 101 -1.98 -10.22 6.59
CA GLY A 101 -3.10 -11.16 6.59
C GLY A 101 -4.40 -10.38 6.77
N ALA A 102 -5.38 -10.64 5.92
CA ALA A 102 -6.73 -10.11 6.08
C ALA A 102 -7.74 -11.22 5.76
N GLY A 103 -8.93 -11.17 6.36
CA GLY A 103 -9.97 -12.18 6.10
C GLY A 103 -10.37 -12.28 4.62
N TRP A 104 -10.27 -11.17 3.88
CA TRP A 104 -10.52 -11.10 2.43
C TRP A 104 -9.30 -11.46 1.57
N ALA A 105 -8.13 -11.66 2.17
CA ALA A 105 -6.88 -12.05 1.50
C ALA A 105 -6.22 -13.21 2.27
N PRO A 106 -6.74 -14.45 2.16
CA PRO A 106 -6.27 -15.60 2.92
C PRO A 106 -4.80 -15.96 2.62
N SER A 107 -4.34 -15.71 1.41
CA SER A 107 -2.93 -15.87 1.03
C SER A 107 -2.05 -14.65 1.36
N GLY A 108 -2.62 -13.63 2.00
CA GLY A 108 -1.98 -12.36 2.35
C GLY A 108 -1.99 -11.33 1.22
N TRP A 109 -1.80 -10.07 1.61
CA TRP A 109 -1.75 -8.92 0.71
C TRP A 109 -0.42 -8.16 0.87
N PRO A 110 0.28 -7.81 -0.22
CA PRO A 110 1.56 -7.12 -0.13
C PRO A 110 1.38 -5.70 0.40
N LEU A 111 2.37 -5.23 1.16
CA LEU A 111 2.52 -3.83 1.52
C LEU A 111 3.94 -3.35 1.21
N PHE A 112 4.02 -2.31 0.39
CA PHE A 112 5.25 -1.57 0.11
C PHE A 112 5.33 -0.40 1.09
N VAL A 113 6.34 -0.41 1.95
CA VAL A 113 6.49 0.56 3.03
C VAL A 113 7.64 1.50 2.72
N TYR A 114 7.31 2.78 2.60
CA TYR A 114 8.22 3.86 2.29
C TYR A 114 8.48 4.71 3.52
N ARG A 115 9.70 5.22 3.63
CA ARG A 115 10.11 6.19 4.63
C ARG A 115 10.45 7.53 3.97
N ARG A 116 10.13 8.62 4.66
CA ARG A 116 10.61 9.96 4.33
C ARG A 116 12.12 10.05 4.54
N CYS A 117 12.85 10.44 3.52
CA CYS A 117 14.23 10.88 3.69
C CYS A 117 14.23 12.30 4.28
N GLY A 118 14.94 12.53 5.38
CA GLY A 118 15.10 13.88 5.95
C GLY A 118 15.92 14.79 5.03
N ALA A 119 15.72 16.10 5.14
CA ALA A 119 16.55 17.08 4.46
C ALA A 119 17.96 17.12 5.09
N ALA A 120 18.97 16.83 4.28
CA ALA A 120 20.41 17.00 4.52
C ALA A 120 20.98 16.38 5.81
N GLY A 121 21.61 15.19 5.69
CA GLY A 121 22.57 14.71 6.70
C GLY A 121 22.68 13.20 6.86
N GLU A 122 21.64 12.44 6.52
CA GLU A 122 21.76 10.98 6.43
C GLU A 122 22.31 10.63 5.06
N ALA A 123 23.64 10.53 5.03
CA ALA A 123 24.45 10.29 3.85
C ALA A 123 23.85 9.22 2.93
N ALA A 124 23.70 9.62 1.67
CA ALA A 124 23.65 8.75 0.53
C ALA A 124 24.94 7.90 0.48
N ALA A 125 24.98 6.80 1.22
CA ALA A 125 26.02 5.77 1.12
C ALA A 125 25.54 4.50 1.82
N ASP A 126 24.54 3.85 1.24
CA ASP A 126 24.39 2.39 1.32
C ASP A 126 23.44 1.99 0.20
N ALA A 127 23.90 1.09 -0.67
CA ALA A 127 23.04 0.41 -1.62
C ALA A 127 21.85 -0.14 -0.83
N GLN A 128 20.66 0.42 -1.05
CA GLN A 128 19.52 0.01 -0.25
C GLN A 128 19.15 -1.39 -0.65
N ILE A 129 19.38 -2.35 0.24
CA ILE A 129 18.77 -3.65 0.12
C ILE A 129 17.34 -3.46 0.61
N VAL A 130 16.36 -3.36 -0.28
CA VAL A 130 14.96 -3.44 0.17
C VAL A 130 14.71 -4.88 0.57
N VAL A 131 14.53 -5.08 1.86
CA VAL A 131 14.31 -6.42 2.40
C VAL A 131 12.83 -6.74 2.29
N ALA A 132 12.50 -7.71 1.44
CA ALA A 132 11.27 -8.47 1.57
C ALA A 132 11.35 -9.25 2.89
N ASP A 133 10.49 -8.91 3.84
CA ASP A 133 10.48 -9.61 5.12
C ASP A 133 9.91 -11.02 4.99
N GLU A 134 10.01 -11.78 6.06
CA GLU A 134 9.55 -13.16 6.09
C GLU A 134 8.05 -13.29 5.81
N ALA A 135 7.23 -12.31 6.21
CA ALA A 135 5.81 -12.30 5.93
C ALA A 135 5.53 -12.15 4.42
N ALA A 136 6.29 -11.30 3.72
CA ALA A 136 6.19 -11.16 2.27
C ALA A 136 6.59 -12.45 1.53
N LYS A 137 7.64 -13.14 1.98
CA LYS A 137 8.07 -14.42 1.40
C LYS A 137 7.01 -15.51 1.57
N GLN A 138 6.52 -15.69 2.80
CA GLN A 138 5.47 -16.67 3.10
C GLN A 138 4.15 -16.35 2.37
N MET A 139 3.83 -15.08 2.16
CA MET A 139 2.71 -14.67 1.32
C MET A 139 2.91 -15.13 -0.13
N LEU A 140 4.08 -14.88 -0.73
CA LEU A 140 4.36 -15.31 -2.11
C LEU A 140 4.29 -16.83 -2.27
N GLU A 141 4.79 -17.59 -1.29
CA GLU A 141 4.71 -19.04 -1.27
C GLU A 141 3.25 -19.52 -1.21
N ARG A 142 2.45 -18.97 -0.29
CA ARG A 142 1.01 -19.29 -0.17
C ARG A 142 0.24 -18.95 -1.44
N ARG A 143 0.50 -17.79 -2.05
CA ARG A 143 -0.16 -17.39 -3.32
C ARG A 143 0.23 -18.31 -4.47
N SER A 144 1.49 -18.73 -4.52
CA SER A 144 1.98 -19.67 -5.55
C SER A 144 1.40 -21.07 -5.35
N ALA A 145 1.29 -21.54 -4.11
CA ALA A 145 0.64 -22.81 -3.80
C ALA A 145 -0.86 -22.77 -4.15
N ALA A 146 -1.58 -21.73 -3.75
CA ALA A 146 -2.99 -21.55 -4.07
C ALA A 146 -3.24 -21.52 -5.59
N ALA A 147 -2.42 -20.81 -6.36
CA ALA A 147 -2.53 -20.77 -7.82
C ALA A 147 -2.23 -22.12 -8.49
N ARG A 148 -1.51 -23.03 -7.84
CA ARG A 148 -1.28 -24.40 -8.35
C ARG A 148 -2.40 -25.36 -7.97
N CYS A 149 -3.13 -25.06 -6.89
CA CYS A 149 -4.17 -25.92 -6.31
C CYS A 149 -5.60 -25.48 -6.64
N THR A 150 -5.80 -24.46 -7.49
CA THR A 150 -7.13 -24.14 -8.03
C THR A 150 -7.71 -25.41 -8.65
N GLU A 151 -8.80 -25.91 -8.05
CA GLU A 151 -9.44 -27.16 -8.43
C GLU A 151 -9.88 -27.12 -9.90
N ALA A 152 -10.14 -28.30 -10.48
CA ALA A 152 -10.46 -28.57 -11.88
C ALA A 152 -11.67 -27.82 -12.50
N HIS A 153 -12.20 -26.79 -11.82
CA HIS A 153 -13.29 -25.93 -12.25
C HIS A 153 -12.85 -24.55 -12.75
N ASP A 154 -11.63 -24.09 -12.44
CA ASP A 154 -11.08 -22.86 -13.02
C ASP A 154 -10.44 -23.14 -14.38
N SER A 155 -10.67 -22.24 -15.33
CA SER A 155 -10.10 -22.39 -16.67
C SER A 155 -8.57 -22.33 -16.62
N SER A 156 -7.88 -23.12 -17.44
CA SER A 156 -6.41 -23.08 -17.59
C SER A 156 -5.86 -21.64 -17.73
N ALA A 157 -6.63 -20.75 -18.38
CA ALA A 157 -6.31 -19.34 -18.55
C ALA A 157 -6.34 -18.52 -17.23
N GLU A 158 -7.23 -18.83 -16.29
CA GLU A 158 -7.28 -18.15 -14.98
C GLU A 158 -6.12 -18.57 -14.10
N GLN A 159 -5.74 -19.85 -14.16
CA GLN A 159 -4.56 -20.37 -13.50
C GLN A 159 -3.29 -19.69 -14.02
N GLU A 160 -3.14 -19.59 -15.34
CA GLU A 160 -2.01 -18.91 -15.97
C GLU A 160 -1.95 -17.42 -15.59
N ARG A 161 -3.09 -16.71 -15.63
CA ARG A 161 -3.17 -15.31 -15.17
C ARG A 161 -2.79 -15.16 -13.71
N ALA A 162 -3.20 -16.08 -12.84
CA ALA A 162 -2.85 -16.05 -11.41
C ALA A 162 -1.34 -16.23 -11.21
N LEU A 163 -0.73 -17.17 -11.92
CA LEU A 163 0.72 -17.40 -11.90
C LEU A 163 1.49 -16.18 -12.43
N LEU A 164 1.04 -15.57 -13.53
CA LEU A 164 1.64 -14.35 -14.09
C LEU A 164 1.57 -13.18 -13.10
N ARG A 165 0.41 -12.95 -12.47
CA ARG A 165 0.28 -11.91 -11.43
C ARG A 165 1.21 -12.15 -10.25
N ASN A 166 1.34 -13.41 -9.82
CA ASN A 166 2.27 -13.77 -8.74
C ASN A 166 3.73 -13.57 -9.15
N ALA A 167 4.09 -13.87 -10.40
CA ALA A 167 5.43 -13.66 -10.93
C ALA A 167 5.77 -12.16 -11.01
N MET A 168 4.84 -11.33 -11.48
CA MET A 168 4.99 -9.86 -11.50
C MET A 168 5.16 -9.29 -10.08
N LEU A 169 4.36 -9.77 -9.13
CA LEU A 169 4.50 -9.36 -7.73
C LEU A 169 5.86 -9.78 -7.16
N ALA A 170 6.28 -11.02 -7.41
CA ALA A 170 7.59 -11.50 -6.97
C ALA A 170 8.74 -10.70 -7.60
N ALA A 171 8.60 -10.25 -8.86
CA ALA A 171 9.56 -9.37 -9.50
C ALA A 171 9.61 -7.99 -8.83
N ALA A 172 8.45 -7.39 -8.51
CA ALA A 172 8.39 -6.12 -7.78
C ALA A 172 8.99 -6.23 -6.37
N VAL A 173 8.80 -7.36 -5.69
CA VAL A 173 9.37 -7.65 -4.37
C VAL A 173 10.89 -7.86 -4.41
N ARG A 174 11.43 -8.45 -5.49
CA ARG A 174 12.86 -8.77 -5.65
C ARG A 174 13.70 -7.65 -6.30
N GLY A 175 13.11 -6.85 -7.18
CA GLY A 175 13.78 -5.74 -7.87
C GLY A 175 13.75 -4.43 -7.11
N SER A 176 13.66 -4.50 -5.78
CA SER A 176 13.63 -3.34 -4.89
C SER A 176 14.93 -3.27 -4.10
#